data_AF-A0AA96X2D0-F1
#
_entry.id   AF-A0AA96X2D0-F1
#
_cell.length_a   1.000
_cell.length_b   1.000
_cell.length_c   1.000
_cell.angle_alpha   90.00
_cell.angle_beta   90.00
_cell.angle_gamma   90.00
#
_symmetry.space_group_name_H-M   'P 1'
#
loop_
_entity.id
_entity.type
_entity.pdbx_description
1 polymer ?
#
loop_
_entity_poly.entity_id
_entity_poly.type
_entity_poly.pdbx_seq_one_letter_code
_entity_poly.pdbx_strand_id
1 'polypeptide(L)'
;MPWMKWLPWRFFVRRFATAHGFLDPLTLMAHLQRFAEPSEVSEPIELLRAGAVFHARALINSKVIQHNLDWVWPYWIQRQFDPYDKSFIPRAFSISHCNLSHRNWTAVGIPDCEELPIVDPRGLLTPHYDGWSIDVWVISDSGEELTPSTLGFCNQHQELGDDIAIVTESHRRGLKLHNRASASLLQGHPRCVLELNAQCPGGGWLMVVLRPCNPEGVSFVHKVRLGDSGRNWLIEDKAAVEFSQPVDKHLASNYKRGDIYLHLRDKESNREGLCDIGMASAAAMFRIEDRKSRKVEVAIPLVTEESKQRSPLCWEHVLEGHCALTVPDEKFQFLYDSAIRTLILHSPKDVYPGPYTYKRFWFRDAAFMIQSLLYAGLTNRAERALEQFPHRQKRDGFFTPRTASGTPMVKPCGSSTSIVN
;
A
#
# COMPACT_ATOMS: atom_id res chain seq x y z
N MET A 1 -13.71 -34.69 9.65
CA MET A 1 -12.89 -35.92 9.71
C MET A 1 -12.88 -36.47 11.14
N PRO A 2 -13.57 -37.60 11.43
CA PRO A 2 -13.76 -38.11 12.80
C PRO A 2 -12.59 -38.95 13.35
N TRP A 3 -11.56 -39.24 12.54
CA TRP A 3 -10.47 -40.15 12.89
C TRP A 3 -9.37 -39.53 13.79
N MET A 4 -9.31 -38.20 13.90
CA MET A 4 -8.35 -37.48 14.78
C MET A 4 -8.68 -37.54 16.29
N LYS A 5 -9.84 -38.10 16.69
CA LYS A 5 -10.21 -38.22 18.11
C LYS A 5 -9.61 -39.45 18.82
N TRP A 6 -9.10 -40.43 18.07
CA TRP A 6 -8.62 -41.71 18.61
C TRP A 6 -7.10 -41.81 18.77
N LEU A 7 -6.33 -40.94 18.12
CA LEU A 7 -4.89 -40.84 18.34
C LEU A 7 -4.61 -39.91 19.53
N PRO A 8 -3.67 -40.24 20.45
CA PRO A 8 -3.31 -39.39 21.57
C PRO A 8 -2.40 -38.22 21.11
N TRP A 9 -2.78 -37.55 20.02
CA TRP A 9 -2.04 -36.46 19.40
C TRP A 9 -1.78 -35.32 20.39
N ARG A 10 -2.73 -35.05 21.30
CA ARG A 10 -2.58 -34.07 22.39
C ARG A 10 -1.41 -34.42 23.32
N PHE A 11 -1.24 -35.71 23.64
CA PHE A 11 -0.11 -36.19 24.44
C PHE A 11 1.21 -36.05 23.67
N PHE A 12 1.23 -36.40 22.38
CA PHE A 12 2.42 -36.25 21.54
C PHE A 12 2.81 -34.78 21.35
N VAL A 13 1.87 -33.87 21.08
CA VAL A 13 2.14 -32.43 20.94
C VAL A 13 2.66 -31.84 22.25
N ARG A 14 2.03 -32.18 23.38
CA ARG A 14 2.49 -31.75 24.71
C ARG A 14 3.90 -32.24 24.99
N ARG A 15 4.14 -33.55 24.84
CA ARG A 15 5.44 -34.19 25.12
C ARG A 15 6.53 -33.67 24.20
N PHE A 16 6.24 -33.48 22.91
CA PHE A 16 7.18 -32.93 21.93
C PHE A 16 7.54 -31.48 22.25
N ALA A 17 6.55 -30.62 22.53
CA ALA A 17 6.77 -29.23 22.90
C ALA A 17 7.60 -29.11 24.19
N THR A 18 7.21 -29.81 25.26
CA THR A 18 7.95 -29.77 26.54
C THR A 18 9.34 -30.38 26.44
N ALA A 19 9.55 -31.40 25.59
CA ALA A 19 10.87 -32.00 25.38
C ALA A 19 11.84 -31.05 24.67
N HIS A 20 11.32 -30.08 23.91
CA HIS A 20 12.12 -29.02 23.26
C HIS A 20 12.11 -27.71 24.06
N GLY A 21 11.70 -27.75 25.34
CA GLY A 21 11.74 -26.59 26.25
C GLY A 21 10.58 -25.60 26.09
N PHE A 22 9.55 -25.91 25.32
CA PHE A 22 8.35 -25.08 25.21
C PHE A 22 7.34 -25.36 26.34
N LEU A 23 6.56 -24.34 26.71
CA LEU A 23 5.42 -24.49 27.60
C LEU A 23 4.38 -25.45 26.99
N ASP A 24 3.60 -26.13 27.83
CA ASP A 24 2.51 -26.99 27.35
C ASP A 24 1.48 -26.17 26.56
N PRO A 25 1.43 -26.33 25.21
CA PRO A 25 0.65 -25.45 24.36
C PRO A 25 -0.86 -25.63 24.56
N LEU A 26 -1.31 -26.79 25.04
CA LEU A 26 -2.71 -27.05 25.31
C LEU A 26 -3.18 -26.33 26.58
N THR A 27 -2.35 -26.37 27.63
CA THR A 27 -2.62 -25.65 28.88
C THR A 27 -2.54 -24.13 28.66
N LEU A 28 -1.57 -23.66 27.88
CA LEU A 28 -1.43 -22.26 27.52
C LEU A 28 -2.66 -21.75 26.73
N MET A 29 -3.11 -22.51 25.72
CA MET A 29 -4.29 -22.14 24.94
C MET A 29 -5.57 -22.11 25.80
N ALA A 30 -5.74 -23.08 26.70
CA ALA A 30 -6.87 -23.11 27.62
C ALA A 30 -6.88 -21.90 28.58
N HIS A 31 -5.71 -21.45 29.03
CA HIS A 31 -5.59 -20.24 29.85
C HIS A 31 -5.82 -18.96 29.02
N LEU A 32 -5.28 -18.88 27.80
CA LEU A 32 -5.51 -17.76 26.88
C LEU A 32 -7.00 -17.56 26.58
N GLN A 33 -7.74 -18.65 26.36
CA GLN A 33 -9.19 -18.59 26.16
C GLN A 33 -9.95 -18.04 27.37
N ARG A 34 -9.46 -18.29 28.60
CA ARG A 34 -10.08 -17.75 29.83
C ARG A 34 -9.82 -16.26 30.03
N PHE A 35 -8.72 -15.72 29.51
CA PHE A 35 -8.48 -14.27 29.51
C PHE A 35 -9.44 -13.50 28.58
N ALA A 36 -10.14 -14.20 27.69
CA ALA A 36 -11.10 -13.61 26.74
C ALA A 36 -12.57 -13.65 27.23
N GLU A 37 -12.85 -14.09 28.47
CA GLU A 37 -14.21 -14.01 29.03
C GLU A 37 -14.60 -12.53 29.27
N PRO A 38 -15.77 -12.08 28.78
CA PRO A 38 -17.00 -12.87 28.57
C PRO A 38 -17.36 -13.14 27.09
N SER A 39 -16.39 -13.22 26.16
CA SER A 39 -16.71 -13.49 24.75
C SER A 39 -17.19 -14.94 24.55
N GLU A 40 -18.49 -15.14 24.30
CA GLU A 40 -19.08 -16.45 23.95
C GLU A 40 -18.53 -17.03 22.63
N VAL A 41 -17.86 -16.21 21.83
CA VAL A 41 -17.31 -16.58 20.52
C VAL A 41 -15.78 -16.50 20.56
N SER A 42 -15.14 -17.60 20.17
CA SER A 42 -13.68 -17.65 19.94
C SER A 42 -13.26 -16.60 18.91
N GLU A 43 -11.99 -16.14 18.97
CA GLU A 43 -11.43 -15.17 18.03
C GLU A 43 -11.91 -15.44 16.58
N PRO A 44 -12.50 -14.43 15.89
CA PRO A 44 -12.94 -14.56 14.51
C PRO A 44 -11.86 -15.19 13.61
N ILE A 45 -12.22 -16.19 12.81
CA ILE A 45 -11.29 -16.90 11.91
C ILE A 45 -10.62 -15.91 10.95
N GLU A 46 -11.32 -14.85 10.57
CA GLU A 46 -10.83 -13.76 9.74
C GLU A 46 -9.68 -13.01 10.41
N LEU A 47 -9.74 -12.78 11.73
CA LEU A 47 -8.65 -12.15 12.49
C LEU A 47 -7.45 -13.07 12.60
N LEU A 48 -7.67 -14.37 12.81
CA LEU A 48 -6.59 -15.36 12.82
C LEU A 48 -5.91 -15.45 11.44
N ARG A 49 -6.68 -15.48 10.35
CA ARG A 49 -6.13 -15.48 8.99
C ARG A 49 -5.35 -14.20 8.68
N ALA A 50 -5.93 -13.05 9.01
CA ALA A 50 -5.26 -11.76 8.88
C ALA A 50 -3.96 -11.69 9.68
N GLY A 51 -3.99 -12.15 10.94
CA GLY A 51 -2.83 -12.23 11.80
C GLY A 51 -1.75 -13.15 11.23
N ALA A 52 -2.15 -14.30 10.69
CA ALA A 52 -1.21 -15.23 10.05
C ALA A 52 -0.51 -14.62 8.83
N VAL A 53 -1.25 -13.96 7.93
CA VAL A 53 -0.67 -13.26 6.75
C VAL A 53 0.27 -12.13 7.20
N PHE A 54 -0.17 -11.33 8.16
CA PHE A 54 0.62 -10.24 8.73
C PHE A 54 1.93 -10.75 9.35
N HIS A 55 1.89 -11.82 10.15
CA HIS A 55 3.07 -12.41 10.76
C HIS A 55 3.98 -13.09 9.73
N ALA A 56 3.43 -13.76 8.71
CA ALA A 56 4.23 -14.32 7.61
C ALA A 56 5.02 -13.23 6.88
N ARG A 57 4.39 -12.09 6.58
CA ARG A 57 5.08 -10.92 6.03
C ARG A 57 6.12 -10.37 6.99
N ALA A 58 5.79 -10.28 8.27
CA ALA A 58 6.74 -9.81 9.27
C ALA A 58 7.98 -10.71 9.41
N LEU A 59 7.84 -12.03 9.15
CA LEU A 59 8.97 -12.96 9.04
C LEU A 59 9.82 -12.66 7.78
N ILE A 60 9.18 -12.43 6.62
CA ILE A 60 9.88 -12.06 5.38
C ILE A 60 10.67 -10.76 5.60
N ASN A 61 10.04 -9.74 6.18
CA ASN A 61 10.67 -8.47 6.52
C ASN A 61 11.92 -8.65 7.37
N SER A 62 11.88 -9.57 8.35
CA SER A 62 13.06 -9.86 9.19
C SER A 62 14.24 -10.38 8.36
N LYS A 63 13.97 -11.23 7.36
CA LYS A 63 15.01 -11.82 6.50
C LYS A 63 15.52 -10.85 5.46
N VAL A 64 14.66 -10.05 4.85
CA VAL A 64 15.04 -9.18 3.74
C VAL A 64 15.63 -7.87 4.24
N ILE A 65 14.92 -7.13 5.10
CA ILE A 65 15.29 -5.75 5.43
C ILE A 65 16.61 -5.69 6.21
N GLN A 66 16.78 -6.58 7.20
CA GLN A 66 17.96 -6.53 8.08
C GLN A 66 19.28 -6.79 7.37
N HIS A 67 19.27 -7.61 6.33
CA HIS A 67 20.48 -7.99 5.59
C HIS A 67 20.79 -7.01 4.45
N ASN A 68 19.89 -6.06 4.17
CA ASN A 68 19.95 -5.15 3.03
C ASN A 68 19.70 -3.71 3.47
N LEU A 69 20.33 -3.28 4.58
CA LEU A 69 20.16 -1.91 5.12
C LEU A 69 20.80 -0.83 4.25
N ASP A 70 21.65 -1.22 3.29
CA ASP A 70 22.24 -0.38 2.26
C ASP A 70 21.26 -0.01 1.12
N TRP A 71 20.07 -0.60 1.09
CA TRP A 71 19.03 -0.29 0.12
C TRP A 71 18.24 0.97 0.50
N VAL A 72 17.65 1.64 -0.50
CA VAL A 72 16.74 2.76 -0.26
C VAL A 72 15.33 2.23 0.09
N TRP A 73 15.04 2.09 1.38
CA TRP A 73 13.73 1.62 1.84
C TRP A 73 12.68 2.75 1.95
N PRO A 74 11.37 2.39 2.01
CA PRO A 74 10.29 3.30 2.44
C PRO A 74 10.59 4.01 3.75
N TYR A 75 9.98 5.18 3.94
CA TYR A 75 10.26 6.05 5.08
C TYR A 75 10.13 5.33 6.43
N TRP A 76 9.09 4.52 6.63
CA TRP A 76 8.90 3.81 7.90
C TRP A 76 10.03 2.84 8.21
N ILE A 77 10.62 2.16 7.22
CA ILE A 77 11.75 1.25 7.41
C ILE A 77 13.00 2.06 7.75
N GLN A 78 13.27 3.13 7.00
CA GLN A 78 14.42 4.01 7.24
C GLN A 78 14.45 4.52 8.69
N ARG A 79 13.27 4.80 9.27
CA ARG A 79 13.13 5.30 10.64
C ARG A 79 13.13 4.17 11.68
N GLN A 80 12.36 3.11 11.45
CA GLN A 80 12.19 2.05 12.44
C GLN A 80 13.44 1.18 12.62
N PHE A 81 14.32 1.14 11.61
CA PHE A 81 15.54 0.32 11.63
C PHE A 81 16.82 1.09 11.99
N ASP A 82 16.78 2.43 12.03
CA ASP A 82 17.90 3.30 12.43
C ASP A 82 17.97 3.44 13.96
N PRO A 83 19.03 2.96 14.64
CA PRO A 83 19.17 3.05 16.09
C PRO A 83 19.24 4.49 16.65
N TYR A 84 19.47 5.49 15.81
CA TYR A 84 19.51 6.90 16.20
C TYR A 84 18.18 7.63 16.02
N ASP A 85 17.20 7.00 15.35
CA ASP A 85 15.88 7.61 15.17
C ASP A 85 14.98 7.35 16.39
N LYS A 86 14.15 8.33 16.74
CA LYS A 86 13.18 8.22 17.84
C LYS A 86 12.13 7.11 17.61
N SER A 87 11.96 6.69 16.37
CA SER A 87 11.01 5.67 15.95
C SER A 87 11.63 4.27 15.89
N PHE A 88 12.90 4.13 16.30
CA PHE A 88 13.60 2.87 16.36
C PHE A 88 12.86 1.84 17.23
N ILE A 89 12.73 0.62 16.72
CA ILE A 89 12.17 -0.49 17.49
C ILE A 89 13.25 -1.56 17.70
N PRO A 90 13.68 -1.79 18.96
CA PRO A 90 14.67 -2.80 19.28
C PRO A 90 14.25 -4.21 18.83
N ARG A 91 15.19 -4.97 18.30
CA ARG A 91 14.94 -6.22 17.55
C ARG A 91 15.38 -7.49 18.28
N ALA A 92 15.75 -7.39 19.57
CA ALA A 92 16.50 -8.37 20.34
C ALA A 92 16.13 -9.85 20.06
N PHE A 93 14.93 -10.26 20.47
CA PHE A 93 14.42 -11.62 20.29
C PHE A 93 13.19 -11.69 19.37
N SER A 94 12.90 -10.60 18.63
CA SER A 94 11.72 -10.57 17.77
C SER A 94 12.00 -11.33 16.48
N ILE A 95 11.26 -12.40 16.26
CA ILE A 95 11.35 -13.19 15.02
C ILE A 95 10.62 -12.47 13.88
N SER A 96 9.66 -11.60 14.19
CA SER A 96 8.81 -10.89 13.23
C SER A 96 9.01 -9.37 13.27
N HIS A 97 9.16 -8.72 12.12
CA HIS A 97 9.20 -7.26 12.00
C HIS A 97 8.03 -6.72 11.18
N CYS A 98 7.09 -6.09 11.86
CA CYS A 98 5.98 -5.38 11.25
C CYS A 98 6.18 -3.87 11.29
N ASN A 99 5.47 -3.17 10.43
CA ASN A 99 5.42 -1.72 10.48
C ASN A 99 4.59 -1.26 11.69
N LEU A 100 5.22 -0.54 12.61
CA LEU A 100 4.62 0.00 13.83
C LEU A 100 4.75 1.51 13.93
N SER A 101 5.46 2.15 13.00
CA SER A 101 5.74 3.59 12.99
C SER A 101 5.34 4.22 11.65
N HIS A 102 5.15 5.54 11.60
CA HIS A 102 4.89 6.25 10.34
C HIS A 102 3.78 5.63 9.45
N ARG A 103 2.71 5.14 10.06
CA ARG A 103 1.55 4.51 9.39
C ARG A 103 0.51 5.52 8.88
N ASN A 104 0.85 6.81 8.90
CA ASN A 104 0.01 7.89 8.39
C ASN A 104 0.16 7.97 6.87
N TRP A 105 -0.49 7.04 6.17
CA TRP A 105 -0.50 6.99 4.72
C TRP A 105 -1.87 7.45 4.23
N THR A 106 -1.89 8.46 3.37
CA THR A 106 -3.13 9.13 2.97
C THR A 106 -3.63 8.53 1.67
N ALA A 107 -4.92 8.18 1.62
CA ALA A 107 -5.53 7.66 0.41
C ALA A 107 -5.86 8.77 -0.58
N VAL A 108 -5.67 8.48 -1.86
CA VAL A 108 -6.34 9.16 -2.98
C VAL A 108 -7.27 8.15 -3.64
N GLY A 109 -8.30 8.62 -4.34
CA GLY A 109 -9.26 7.71 -4.94
C GLY A 109 -10.34 8.43 -5.72
N ILE A 110 -11.14 7.61 -6.39
CA ILE A 110 -12.31 8.04 -7.13
C ILE A 110 -13.54 7.56 -6.36
N PRO A 111 -14.60 8.38 -6.23
CA PRO A 111 -15.82 7.94 -5.57
C PRO A 111 -16.37 6.63 -6.16
N ASP A 112 -16.76 5.73 -5.25
CA ASP A 112 -17.31 4.41 -5.57
C ASP A 112 -16.37 3.45 -6.33
N CYS A 113 -15.08 3.78 -6.42
CA CYS A 113 -14.01 2.85 -6.81
C CYS A 113 -13.49 2.11 -5.56
N GLU A 114 -13.28 0.80 -5.65
CA GLU A 114 -12.77 0.03 -4.50
C GLU A 114 -11.28 0.27 -4.27
N GLU A 115 -10.50 0.44 -5.33
CA GLU A 115 -9.07 0.68 -5.23
C GLU A 115 -8.78 2.06 -4.60
N LEU A 116 -7.96 2.03 -3.56
CA LEU A 116 -7.54 3.19 -2.77
C LEU A 116 -6.01 3.25 -2.77
N PRO A 117 -5.40 3.86 -3.80
CA PRO A 117 -3.99 4.22 -3.77
C PRO A 117 -3.66 5.02 -2.51
N ILE A 118 -2.46 4.80 -1.97
CA ILE A 118 -2.01 5.46 -0.76
C ILE A 118 -0.64 6.08 -0.97
N VAL A 119 -0.41 7.20 -0.30
CA VAL A 119 0.83 7.97 -0.34
C VAL A 119 1.43 8.04 1.06
N ASP A 120 2.70 7.67 1.20
CA ASP A 120 3.41 7.77 2.48
C ASP A 120 3.81 9.24 2.81
N PRO A 121 4.31 9.53 4.02
CA PRO A 121 4.74 10.87 4.41
C PRO A 121 5.91 11.48 3.61
N ARG A 122 6.47 10.73 2.66
CA ARG A 122 7.59 11.12 1.77
C ARG A 122 7.25 10.99 0.29
N GLY A 123 5.99 10.72 -0.05
CA GLY A 123 5.52 10.69 -1.43
C GLY A 123 5.66 9.33 -2.13
N LEU A 124 6.01 8.26 -1.40
CA LEU A 124 5.98 6.90 -1.94
C LEU A 124 4.52 6.50 -2.22
N LEU A 125 4.23 6.17 -3.47
CA LEU A 125 2.88 5.80 -3.91
C LEU A 125 2.73 4.28 -3.98
N THR A 126 1.76 3.72 -3.25
CA THR A 126 1.32 2.32 -3.44
C THR A 126 -0.05 2.32 -4.12
N PRO A 127 -0.15 1.98 -5.42
CA PRO A 127 -1.40 2.09 -6.18
C PRO A 127 -2.42 0.99 -5.86
N HIS A 128 -1.96 -0.22 -5.54
CA HIS A 128 -2.82 -1.39 -5.34
C HIS A 128 -2.68 -1.96 -3.93
N TYR A 129 -3.78 -2.56 -3.44
CA TYR A 129 -3.73 -3.34 -2.21
C TYR A 129 -2.75 -4.50 -2.36
N ASP A 130 -1.89 -4.68 -1.36
CA ASP A 130 -0.88 -5.73 -1.34
C ASP A 130 0.13 -5.70 -2.51
N GLY A 131 0.28 -4.55 -3.16
CA GLY A 131 1.11 -4.38 -4.34
C GLY A 131 2.48 -3.75 -4.07
N TRP A 132 3.23 -3.58 -5.16
CA TRP A 132 4.46 -2.80 -5.23
C TRP A 132 4.18 -1.29 -5.12
N SER A 133 5.23 -0.50 -4.94
CA SER A 133 5.16 0.97 -4.84
C SER A 133 6.01 1.66 -5.91
N ILE A 134 5.70 2.93 -6.17
CA ILE A 134 6.50 3.85 -6.98
C ILE A 134 7.13 4.89 -6.06
N ASP A 135 8.45 4.99 -6.12
CA ASP A 135 9.23 6.07 -5.53
C ASP A 135 9.75 6.99 -6.63
N VAL A 136 10.15 8.20 -6.26
CA VAL A 136 10.63 9.21 -7.20
C VAL A 136 11.88 9.89 -6.67
N TRP A 137 12.97 9.81 -7.44
CA TRP A 137 14.28 10.34 -7.05
C TRP A 137 14.77 11.40 -8.03
N VAL A 138 15.64 12.27 -7.54
CA VAL A 138 16.41 13.20 -8.39
C VAL A 138 17.89 12.99 -8.11
N ILE A 139 18.66 12.66 -9.15
CA ILE A 139 20.09 12.39 -9.06
C ILE A 139 20.83 13.32 -10.01
N SER A 140 21.76 14.13 -9.51
CA SER A 140 22.54 15.03 -10.36
C SER A 140 23.66 14.30 -11.11
N ASP A 141 24.13 14.90 -12.20
CA ASP A 141 25.31 14.40 -12.91
C ASP A 141 26.59 14.47 -12.04
N SER A 142 26.62 15.37 -11.05
CA SER A 142 27.70 15.46 -10.06
C SER A 142 27.60 14.42 -8.93
N GLY A 143 26.51 13.66 -8.86
CA GLY A 143 26.29 12.61 -7.86
C GLY A 143 25.63 13.07 -6.55
N GLU A 144 25.03 14.26 -6.51
CA GLU A 144 24.12 14.67 -5.45
C GLU A 144 22.76 13.97 -5.62
N GLU A 145 22.11 13.61 -4.51
CA GLU A 145 20.97 12.69 -4.53
C GLU A 145 19.85 13.15 -3.62
N LEU A 146 18.63 13.11 -4.17
CA LEU A 146 17.37 13.37 -3.48
C LEU A 146 16.50 12.11 -3.53
N THR A 147 16.59 11.30 -2.46
CA THR A 147 15.74 10.13 -2.19
C THR A 147 14.80 10.46 -1.02
N PRO A 148 13.51 10.75 -1.26
CA PRO A 148 12.64 11.35 -0.24
C PRO A 148 12.58 10.59 1.10
N SER A 149 12.62 9.26 1.08
CA SER A 149 12.56 8.43 2.29
C SER A 149 13.74 8.65 3.26
N THR A 150 14.87 9.15 2.78
CA THR A 150 16.05 9.46 3.62
C THR A 150 15.96 10.82 4.29
N LEU A 151 15.05 11.70 3.84
CA LEU A 151 14.94 13.06 4.33
C LEU A 151 14.30 13.12 5.73
N GLY A 152 14.89 13.93 6.60
CA GLY A 152 14.34 14.24 7.91
C GLY A 152 13.04 15.04 7.83
N PHE A 153 12.88 15.88 6.80
CA PHE A 153 11.72 16.74 6.60
C PHE A 153 11.31 16.81 5.11
N CYS A 154 10.01 16.86 4.86
CA CYS A 154 9.37 17.17 3.58
C CYS A 154 8.11 17.99 3.87
N ASN A 155 7.73 18.87 2.95
CA ASN A 155 6.41 19.50 2.99
C ASN A 155 5.41 18.55 2.31
N GLN A 156 4.29 18.26 2.97
CA GLN A 156 3.22 17.46 2.38
C GLN A 156 1.87 18.02 2.81
N HIS A 157 0.99 18.21 1.84
CA HIS A 157 -0.38 18.69 2.07
C HIS A 157 -1.35 18.00 1.12
N GLN A 158 -2.63 18.04 1.48
CA GLN A 158 -3.72 17.57 0.64
C GLN A 158 -4.31 18.77 -0.10
N GLU A 159 -4.55 18.60 -1.39
CA GLU A 159 -5.28 19.55 -2.22
C GLU A 159 -6.66 18.98 -2.52
N LEU A 160 -7.68 19.84 -2.38
CA LEU A 160 -9.06 19.53 -2.71
C LEU A 160 -9.42 20.37 -3.93
N GLY A 161 -9.59 19.71 -5.07
CA GLY A 161 -10.11 20.33 -6.30
C GLY A 161 -11.18 19.43 -6.90
N ASP A 162 -11.12 19.25 -8.22
CA ASP A 162 -11.93 18.26 -8.94
C ASP A 162 -11.63 16.83 -8.47
N ASP A 163 -10.39 16.58 -8.05
CA ASP A 163 -9.95 15.33 -7.41
C ASP A 163 -9.33 15.62 -6.04
N ILE A 164 -9.14 14.55 -5.26
CA ILE A 164 -8.26 14.60 -4.07
C ILE A 164 -6.84 14.31 -4.53
N ALA A 165 -5.93 15.24 -4.23
CA ALA A 165 -4.51 15.07 -4.49
C ALA A 165 -3.67 15.21 -3.21
N ILE A 166 -2.56 14.49 -3.15
CA ILE A 166 -1.53 14.64 -2.13
C ILE A 166 -0.28 15.18 -2.81
N VAL A 167 0.16 16.35 -2.36
CA VAL A 167 1.36 17.01 -2.86
C VAL A 167 2.47 16.82 -1.86
N THR A 168 3.61 16.32 -2.32
CA THR A 168 4.84 16.17 -1.54
C THR A 168 5.96 16.94 -2.21
N GLU A 169 6.59 17.83 -1.44
CA GLU A 169 7.73 18.63 -1.89
C GLU A 169 8.98 18.27 -1.09
N SER A 170 10.01 17.88 -1.82
CA SER A 170 11.30 17.47 -1.26
C SER A 170 12.42 18.34 -1.84
N HIS A 171 13.37 18.70 -0.99
CA HIS A 171 14.53 19.48 -1.41
C HIS A 171 15.80 19.02 -0.68
N ARG A 172 16.94 19.04 -1.38
CA ARG A 172 18.25 18.79 -0.79
C ARG A 172 19.34 19.39 -1.67
N ARG A 173 20.20 20.24 -1.10
CA ARG A 173 21.40 20.79 -1.77
C ARG A 173 21.11 21.33 -3.19
N GLY A 174 20.01 22.06 -3.35
CA GLY A 174 19.59 22.64 -4.63
C GLY A 174 18.72 21.74 -5.53
N LEU A 175 18.70 20.42 -5.29
CA LEU A 175 17.75 19.51 -5.93
C LEU A 175 16.35 19.76 -5.37
N LYS A 176 15.35 19.79 -6.25
CA LYS A 176 13.94 19.91 -5.88
C LYS A 176 13.11 18.88 -6.61
N LEU A 177 12.17 18.29 -5.89
CA LEU A 177 11.16 17.39 -6.40
C LEU A 177 9.80 17.82 -5.88
N HIS A 178 8.87 18.05 -6.81
CA HIS A 178 7.46 18.21 -6.56
C HIS A 178 6.74 16.98 -7.10
N ASN A 179 6.01 16.30 -6.23
CA ASN A 179 5.29 15.07 -6.51
C ASN A 179 3.81 15.26 -6.12
N ARG A 180 2.91 15.25 -7.10
CA ARG A 180 1.46 15.35 -6.88
C ARG A 180 0.79 14.05 -7.30
N ALA A 181 0.24 13.31 -6.34
CA ALA A 181 -0.46 12.06 -6.57
C ALA A 181 -1.97 12.28 -6.45
N SER A 182 -2.75 11.79 -7.41
CA SER A 182 -4.22 11.82 -7.40
C SER A 182 -4.79 10.56 -8.02
N ALA A 183 -6.11 10.41 -8.00
CA ALA A 183 -6.81 9.40 -8.78
C ALA A 183 -7.98 10.04 -9.52
N SER A 184 -8.10 9.74 -10.81
CA SER A 184 -9.05 10.40 -11.72
C SER A 184 -9.49 9.47 -12.85
N LEU A 185 -10.55 9.86 -13.56
CA LEU A 185 -11.07 9.14 -14.72
C LEU A 185 -10.41 9.63 -16.01
N LEU A 186 -9.39 8.92 -16.46
CA LEU A 186 -8.75 9.18 -17.75
C LEU A 186 -9.43 8.33 -18.83
N GLN A 187 -10.05 8.99 -19.82
CA GLN A 187 -10.79 8.33 -20.90
C GLN A 187 -11.84 7.33 -20.37
N GLY A 188 -12.52 7.69 -19.28
CA GLY A 188 -13.53 6.85 -18.63
C GLY A 188 -12.99 5.69 -17.78
N HIS A 189 -11.67 5.56 -17.63
CA HIS A 189 -11.04 4.48 -16.86
C HIS A 189 -10.38 5.03 -15.59
N PRO A 190 -10.58 4.40 -14.41
CA PRO A 190 -9.89 4.76 -13.17
C PRO A 190 -8.38 4.62 -13.29
N ARG A 191 -7.67 5.74 -13.14
CA ARG A 191 -6.22 5.79 -13.08
C ARG A 191 -5.78 6.50 -11.81
N CYS A 192 -4.68 6.03 -11.21
CA CYS A 192 -3.88 6.85 -10.32
C CYS A 192 -2.84 7.58 -11.14
N VAL A 193 -2.72 8.88 -10.90
CA VAL A 193 -1.87 9.78 -11.67
C VAL A 193 -0.83 10.38 -10.73
N LEU A 194 0.42 10.39 -11.19
CA LEU A 194 1.55 11.00 -10.53
C LEU A 194 2.11 12.10 -11.42
N GLU A 195 1.93 13.35 -11.02
CA GLU A 195 2.47 14.52 -11.69
C GLU A 195 3.79 14.93 -11.03
N LEU A 196 4.87 14.77 -11.77
CA LEU A 196 6.22 14.97 -11.29
C LEU A 196 6.83 16.21 -11.93
N ASN A 197 7.50 17.02 -11.10
CA ASN A 197 8.30 18.14 -11.56
C ASN A 197 9.59 18.20 -10.76
N ALA A 198 10.73 18.08 -11.45
CA ALA A 198 12.04 18.09 -10.83
C ALA A 198 12.92 19.22 -11.37
N GLN A 199 13.76 19.77 -10.49
CA GLN A 199 14.79 20.73 -10.81
C GLN A 199 16.14 20.22 -10.28
N CYS A 200 17.15 20.23 -11.13
CA CYS A 200 18.49 19.78 -10.82
C CYS A 200 19.51 20.75 -11.44
N PRO A 201 20.06 21.70 -10.66
CA PRO A 201 21.15 22.56 -11.13
C PRO A 201 22.35 21.70 -11.55
N GLY A 202 22.92 21.97 -12.72
CA GLY A 202 23.98 21.17 -13.33
C GLY A 202 23.49 19.98 -14.17
N GLY A 203 22.17 19.77 -14.27
CA GLY A 203 21.59 18.63 -14.98
C GLY A 203 21.66 17.33 -14.18
N GLY A 204 20.90 16.33 -14.64
CA GLY A 204 20.76 15.06 -13.93
C GLY A 204 19.63 14.20 -14.47
N TRP A 205 19.00 13.46 -13.56
CA TRP A 205 17.93 12.52 -13.85
C TRP A 205 16.78 12.68 -12.87
N LEU A 206 15.56 12.79 -13.41
CA LEU A 206 14.32 12.50 -12.70
C LEU A 206 14.05 11.00 -12.88
N MET A 207 13.87 10.29 -11.79
CA MET A 207 13.75 8.84 -11.79
C MET A 207 12.42 8.42 -11.21
N VAL A 208 11.65 7.64 -11.97
CA VAL A 208 10.51 6.88 -11.45
C VAL A 208 11.00 5.48 -11.13
N VAL A 209 10.82 5.02 -9.89
CA VAL A 209 11.47 3.81 -9.39
C VAL A 209 10.43 2.81 -8.89
N LEU A 210 10.44 1.60 -9.46
CA LEU A 210 9.63 0.49 -9.01
C LEU A 210 10.25 -0.12 -7.75
N ARG A 211 9.48 -0.16 -6.66
CA ARG A 211 9.90 -0.69 -5.36
C ARG A 211 9.09 -1.94 -4.98
N PRO A 212 9.73 -3.10 -4.71
CA PRO A 212 9.06 -4.31 -4.25
C PRO A 212 8.72 -4.25 -2.75
N CYS A 213 8.06 -3.17 -2.34
CA CYS A 213 7.66 -2.93 -0.95
C CYS A 213 6.43 -2.01 -0.85
N ASN A 214 5.81 -1.98 0.33
CA ASN A 214 4.56 -1.28 0.63
C ASN A 214 4.48 -0.96 2.15
N PRO A 215 3.34 -0.46 2.69
CA PRO A 215 3.23 -0.10 4.11
C PRO A 215 3.49 -1.25 5.08
N GLU A 216 3.33 -2.50 4.66
CA GLU A 216 3.54 -3.67 5.52
C GLU A 216 4.90 -4.33 5.31
N GLY A 217 5.71 -3.87 4.35
CA GLY A 217 7.05 -4.37 4.06
C GLY A 217 7.18 -4.91 2.65
N VAL A 218 7.79 -6.08 2.51
CA VAL A 218 8.11 -6.65 1.19
C VAL A 218 6.85 -7.00 0.40
N SER A 219 6.84 -6.60 -0.87
CA SER A 219 5.85 -6.97 -1.88
C SER A 219 6.58 -7.62 -3.05
N PHE A 220 6.21 -8.86 -3.39
CA PHE A 220 6.96 -9.61 -4.38
C PHE A 220 6.75 -9.08 -5.80
N VAL A 221 7.87 -8.79 -6.48
CA VAL A 221 7.96 -8.46 -7.90
C VAL A 221 9.02 -9.35 -8.51
N HIS A 222 8.61 -10.30 -9.34
CA HIS A 222 9.49 -11.23 -10.04
C HIS A 222 9.95 -10.67 -11.38
N LYS A 223 9.12 -9.87 -12.04
CA LYS A 223 9.39 -9.42 -13.41
C LYS A 223 8.94 -7.99 -13.66
N VAL A 224 9.83 -7.21 -14.25
CA VAL A 224 9.54 -5.88 -14.79
C VAL A 224 10.19 -5.72 -16.16
N ARG A 225 9.45 -5.18 -17.13
CA ARG A 225 9.93 -4.93 -18.49
C ARG A 225 9.48 -3.58 -18.99
N LEU A 226 10.39 -2.83 -19.63
CA LEU A 226 10.06 -1.66 -20.42
C LEU A 226 9.49 -2.11 -21.77
N GLY A 227 8.25 -1.72 -22.06
CA GLY A 227 7.62 -2.07 -23.33
C GLY A 227 8.31 -1.41 -24.53
N ASP A 228 7.94 -1.86 -25.73
CA ASP A 228 8.69 -1.57 -26.95
C ASP A 228 8.69 -0.09 -27.30
N SER A 229 7.60 0.60 -27.01
CA SER A 229 7.44 2.06 -27.18
C SER A 229 8.29 2.89 -26.21
N GLY A 230 8.86 2.28 -25.18
CA GLY A 230 9.57 2.98 -24.11
C GLY A 230 8.67 3.83 -23.21
N ARG A 231 7.35 3.72 -23.33
CA ARG A 231 6.37 4.55 -22.60
C ARG A 231 5.59 3.80 -21.54
N ASN A 232 5.88 2.53 -21.29
CA ASN A 232 5.19 1.77 -20.26
C ASN A 232 6.08 0.71 -19.61
N TRP A 233 5.71 0.36 -18.37
CA TRP A 233 6.17 -0.85 -17.73
C TRP A 233 5.12 -1.94 -17.77
N LEU A 234 5.59 -3.15 -18.07
CA LEU A 234 4.90 -4.37 -17.76
C LEU A 234 5.48 -4.93 -16.46
N ILE A 235 4.64 -5.14 -15.46
CA ILE A 235 5.00 -5.76 -14.19
C ILE A 235 4.21 -7.05 -14.08
N GLU A 236 4.89 -8.18 -13.84
CA GLU A 236 4.28 -9.52 -13.94
C GLU A 236 3.55 -9.74 -15.28
N ASP A 237 4.18 -9.28 -16.38
CA ASP A 237 3.66 -9.34 -17.75
C ASP A 237 2.34 -8.59 -17.99
N LYS A 238 1.89 -7.75 -17.06
CA LYS A 238 0.70 -6.89 -17.20
C LYS A 238 1.10 -5.43 -17.35
N ALA A 239 0.46 -4.71 -18.28
CA ALA A 239 0.62 -3.26 -18.39
C ALA A 239 0.21 -2.60 -17.07
N ALA A 240 1.17 -1.98 -16.41
CA ALA A 240 1.05 -1.58 -15.01
C ALA A 240 1.36 -0.09 -14.79
N VAL A 241 2.23 0.49 -15.61
CA VAL A 241 2.61 1.90 -15.50
C VAL A 241 2.76 2.48 -16.90
N GLU A 242 2.17 3.64 -17.13
CA GLU A 242 2.26 4.41 -18.37
C GLU A 242 2.96 5.74 -18.10
N PHE A 243 3.86 6.15 -18.98
CA PHE A 243 4.61 7.40 -18.89
C PHE A 243 4.14 8.34 -20.01
N SER A 244 3.98 9.63 -19.71
CA SER A 244 3.57 10.63 -20.70
C SER A 244 4.58 10.83 -21.84
N GLN A 245 5.82 10.41 -21.64
CA GLN A 245 6.90 10.49 -22.62
C GLN A 245 7.78 9.23 -22.57
N PRO A 246 8.55 8.92 -23.64
CA PRO A 246 9.46 7.79 -23.64
C PRO A 246 10.54 7.95 -22.57
N VAL A 247 10.90 6.83 -21.95
CA VAL A 247 12.00 6.76 -20.99
C VAL A 247 13.32 6.96 -21.71
N ASP A 248 14.14 7.91 -21.25
CA ASP A 248 15.44 8.23 -21.85
C ASP A 248 16.47 7.14 -21.55
N LYS A 249 16.42 6.58 -20.33
CA LYS A 249 17.25 5.44 -19.91
C LYS A 249 16.50 4.55 -18.93
N HIS A 250 16.58 3.24 -19.11
CA HIS A 250 15.96 2.27 -18.21
C HIS A 250 16.99 1.34 -17.59
N LEU A 251 16.86 1.13 -16.29
CA LEU A 251 17.69 0.20 -15.52
C LEU A 251 16.79 -0.76 -14.74
N ALA A 252 17.26 -1.98 -14.55
CA ALA A 252 16.60 -2.97 -13.73
C ALA A 252 17.62 -3.78 -12.92
N SER A 253 17.25 -4.16 -11.71
CA SER A 253 18.05 -4.94 -10.78
C SER A 253 17.23 -6.07 -10.16
N ASN A 254 17.91 -7.01 -9.53
CA ASN A 254 17.34 -8.14 -8.81
C ASN A 254 18.04 -8.32 -7.47
N TYR A 255 17.49 -9.20 -6.63
CA TYR A 255 18.01 -9.44 -5.28
C TYR A 255 19.51 -9.76 -5.24
N LYS A 256 20.02 -10.56 -6.19
CA LYS A 256 21.44 -10.97 -6.23
C LYS A 256 22.38 -9.80 -6.52
N ARG A 257 21.93 -8.82 -7.31
CA ARG A 257 22.68 -7.61 -7.65
C ARG A 257 22.48 -6.49 -6.62
N GLY A 258 21.53 -6.61 -5.71
CA GLY A 258 21.17 -5.57 -4.74
C GLY A 258 20.18 -4.55 -5.31
N ASP A 259 19.93 -3.49 -4.55
CA ASP A 259 18.98 -2.45 -4.92
C ASP A 259 19.34 -1.75 -6.23
N ILE A 260 18.32 -1.33 -7.00
CA ILE A 260 18.53 -0.50 -8.19
C ILE A 260 19.35 0.77 -7.90
N TYR A 261 19.26 1.31 -6.69
CA TYR A 261 20.07 2.44 -6.21
C TYR A 261 21.59 2.22 -6.38
N LEU A 262 22.08 0.99 -6.26
CA LEU A 262 23.51 0.69 -6.43
C LEU A 262 23.97 0.74 -7.89
N HIS A 263 23.03 0.65 -8.85
CA HIS A 263 23.29 0.54 -10.29
C HIS A 263 22.95 1.80 -11.07
N LEU A 264 22.61 2.91 -10.41
CA LEU A 264 22.14 4.15 -11.08
C LEU A 264 23.16 4.73 -12.08
N ARG A 265 24.45 4.49 -11.81
CA ARG A 265 25.58 4.97 -12.63
C ARG A 265 25.99 3.98 -13.72
N ASP A 266 25.39 2.79 -13.78
CA ASP A 266 25.69 1.79 -14.80
C ASP A 266 25.45 2.38 -16.19
N LYS A 267 26.37 2.17 -17.12
CA LYS A 267 26.25 2.70 -18.48
C LYS A 267 25.25 1.91 -19.32
N GLU A 268 25.11 0.62 -19.05
CA GLU A 268 24.27 -0.29 -19.81
C GLU A 268 22.80 -0.15 -19.40
N SER A 269 21.94 0.02 -20.39
CA SER A 269 20.49 -0.02 -20.18
C SER A 269 20.01 -1.46 -20.32
N ASN A 270 19.18 -1.90 -19.38
CA ASN A 270 18.52 -3.20 -19.44
C ASN A 270 17.03 -2.97 -19.55
N ARG A 271 16.36 -3.56 -20.54
CA ARG A 271 14.90 -3.41 -20.70
C ARG A 271 14.10 -4.32 -19.79
N GLU A 272 14.72 -5.30 -19.15
CA GLU A 272 14.05 -6.31 -18.34
C GLU A 272 14.81 -6.57 -17.04
N GLY A 273 14.06 -6.78 -15.95
CA GLY A 273 14.56 -7.28 -14.67
C GLY A 273 13.82 -8.54 -14.27
N LEU A 274 14.56 -9.62 -14.02
CA LEU A 274 14.05 -10.90 -13.55
C LEU A 274 14.63 -11.23 -12.18
N CYS A 275 13.76 -11.63 -11.25
CA CYS A 275 14.13 -11.96 -9.88
C CYS A 275 13.31 -13.14 -9.32
N ASP A 276 13.95 -14.29 -9.18
CA ASP A 276 13.31 -15.52 -8.69
C ASP A 276 12.67 -15.35 -7.31
N ILE A 277 13.30 -14.57 -6.42
CA ILE A 277 12.82 -14.36 -5.04
C ILE A 277 11.79 -13.23 -4.91
N GLY A 278 11.47 -12.56 -6.01
CA GLY A 278 10.43 -11.51 -6.03
C GLY A 278 10.91 -10.15 -5.51
N MET A 279 12.17 -9.77 -5.73
CA MET A 279 12.70 -8.45 -5.34
C MET A 279 13.26 -7.68 -6.54
N ALA A 280 12.62 -7.82 -7.71
CA ALA A 280 12.98 -7.02 -8.87
C ALA A 280 12.66 -5.53 -8.58
N SER A 281 13.59 -4.67 -8.96
CA SER A 281 13.43 -3.21 -8.91
C SER A 281 13.87 -2.63 -10.24
N ALA A 282 13.28 -1.50 -10.63
CA ALA A 282 13.59 -0.85 -11.89
C ALA A 282 13.52 0.67 -11.76
N ALA A 283 14.21 1.36 -12.66
CA ALA A 283 14.21 2.80 -12.72
C ALA A 283 14.01 3.27 -14.17
N ALA A 284 12.97 4.07 -14.36
CA ALA A 284 12.70 4.82 -15.58
C ALA A 284 13.29 6.23 -15.38
N MET A 285 14.32 6.54 -16.15
CA MET A 285 15.10 7.77 -16.00
C MET A 285 14.75 8.75 -17.11
N PHE A 286 14.50 10.00 -16.72
CA PHE A 286 14.18 11.11 -17.59
C PHE A 286 15.22 12.21 -17.40
N ARG A 287 15.87 12.61 -18.50
CA ARG A 287 16.98 13.57 -18.48
C ARG A 287 16.47 14.94 -18.00
N ILE A 288 17.18 15.52 -17.03
CA ILE A 288 17.03 16.92 -16.65
C ILE A 288 18.20 17.68 -17.25
N GLU A 289 17.91 18.61 -18.14
CA GLU A 289 18.92 19.51 -18.70
C GLU A 289 19.27 20.60 -17.68
N ASP A 290 20.50 21.12 -17.75
CA ASP A 290 20.96 22.16 -16.83
C ASP A 290 20.03 23.38 -16.85
N ARG A 291 19.71 23.89 -15.65
CA ARG A 291 18.80 25.01 -15.38
C ARG A 291 17.37 24.86 -15.93
N LYS A 292 16.99 23.67 -16.40
CA LYS A 292 15.61 23.38 -16.81
C LYS A 292 14.89 22.56 -15.73
N SER A 293 13.57 22.66 -15.76
CA SER A 293 12.71 21.73 -15.02
C SER A 293 12.29 20.59 -15.93
N ARG A 294 12.16 19.39 -15.37
CA ARG A 294 11.65 18.21 -16.08
C ARG A 294 10.31 17.81 -15.49
N LYS A 295 9.28 17.82 -16.32
CA LYS A 295 7.95 17.31 -15.98
C LYS A 295 7.75 15.92 -16.57
N VAL A 296 7.17 15.02 -15.78
CA VAL A 296 6.78 13.66 -16.18
C VAL A 296 5.44 13.39 -15.54
N GLU A 297 4.52 12.79 -16.29
CA GLU A 297 3.28 12.26 -15.73
C GLU A 297 3.33 10.73 -15.82
N VAL A 298 2.91 10.08 -14.74
CA VAL A 298 2.84 8.63 -14.63
C VAL A 298 1.38 8.25 -14.37
N ALA A 299 0.82 7.39 -15.20
CA ALA A 299 -0.53 6.88 -15.04
C ALA A 299 -0.51 5.37 -14.73
N ILE A 300 -1.26 4.97 -13.71
CA ILE A 300 -1.35 3.59 -13.23
C ILE A 300 -2.82 3.16 -13.29
N PRO A 301 -3.19 2.14 -14.07
CA PRO A 301 -4.56 1.60 -14.06
C PRO A 301 -4.94 1.10 -12.67
N LEU A 302 -6.07 1.55 -12.13
CA LEU A 302 -6.58 1.07 -10.83
C LEU A 302 -7.48 -0.14 -10.97
N VAL A 303 -8.17 -0.26 -12.09
CA VAL A 303 -9.16 -1.30 -12.33
C VAL A 303 -8.63 -2.38 -13.27
N THR A 304 -8.85 -3.63 -12.88
CA THR A 304 -8.77 -4.82 -13.76
C THR A 304 -10.16 -5.24 -14.23
N GLU A 305 -10.22 -6.03 -15.31
CA GLU A 305 -11.42 -6.53 -16.03
C GLU A 305 -12.68 -6.87 -15.18
N GLU A 306 -12.52 -7.19 -13.89
CA GLU A 306 -13.60 -7.57 -12.96
C GLU A 306 -14.39 -6.38 -12.38
N SER A 307 -13.85 -5.15 -12.37
CA SER A 307 -14.56 -3.98 -11.79
C SER A 307 -15.56 -3.30 -12.75
N LYS A 308 -15.76 -3.86 -13.95
CA LYS A 308 -16.66 -3.35 -15.01
C LYS A 308 -18.13 -3.19 -14.60
N GLN A 309 -18.53 -3.60 -13.39
CA GLN A 309 -19.93 -3.63 -12.97
C GLN A 309 -20.51 -2.28 -12.51
N ARG A 310 -19.69 -1.26 -12.22
CA ARG A 310 -20.18 0.09 -11.87
C ARG A 310 -19.32 1.18 -12.47
N SER A 311 -19.98 2.17 -13.08
CA SER A 311 -19.32 3.38 -13.54
C SER A 311 -18.90 4.21 -12.33
N PRO A 312 -17.60 4.48 -12.14
CA PRO A 312 -17.12 5.40 -11.12
C PRO A 312 -17.75 6.79 -11.34
N LEU A 313 -18.06 7.48 -10.24
CA LEU A 313 -18.69 8.80 -10.29
C LEU A 313 -17.63 9.90 -10.15
N CYS A 314 -17.86 11.04 -10.79
CA CYS A 314 -17.04 12.22 -10.54
C CYS A 314 -17.34 12.83 -9.17
N TRP A 315 -16.38 13.54 -8.60
CA TRP A 315 -16.51 14.18 -7.29
C TRP A 315 -17.66 15.19 -7.23
N GLU A 316 -17.82 15.99 -8.28
CA GLU A 316 -18.90 16.99 -8.38
C GLU A 316 -20.28 16.37 -8.12
N HIS A 317 -20.58 15.26 -8.81
CA HIS A 317 -21.86 14.58 -8.68
C HIS A 317 -22.06 13.94 -7.30
N VAL A 318 -21.01 13.36 -6.71
CA VAL A 318 -21.13 12.72 -5.38
C VAL A 318 -21.26 13.73 -4.25
N LEU A 319 -20.71 14.93 -4.45
CA LEU A 319 -20.86 16.05 -3.52
C LEU A 319 -22.19 16.80 -3.74
N GLU A 320 -22.95 16.50 -4.78
CA GLU A 320 -24.25 17.12 -5.00
C GLU A 320 -25.24 16.74 -3.89
N GLY A 321 -25.83 17.75 -3.24
CA GLY A 321 -26.85 17.54 -2.21
C GLY A 321 -26.34 17.13 -0.82
N HIS A 322 -25.01 17.04 -0.61
CA HIS A 322 -24.48 16.86 0.75
C HIS A 322 -24.73 18.10 1.61
N CYS A 323 -24.85 17.93 2.92
CA CYS A 323 -24.87 19.04 3.86
C CYS A 323 -23.53 19.76 3.82
N ALA A 324 -23.50 21.01 3.38
CA ALA A 324 -22.29 21.81 3.34
C ALA A 324 -22.10 22.61 4.64
N LEU A 325 -20.84 22.77 5.07
CA LEU A 325 -20.44 23.73 6.10
C LEU A 325 -19.81 24.94 5.41
N THR A 326 -20.19 26.16 5.82
CA THR A 326 -19.52 27.39 5.41
C THR A 326 -19.13 28.17 6.65
N VAL A 327 -17.82 28.30 6.88
CA VAL A 327 -17.26 29.06 8.00
C VAL A 327 -16.11 29.95 7.53
N PRO A 328 -15.87 31.11 8.18
CA PRO A 328 -14.79 32.01 7.77
C PRO A 328 -13.38 31.49 8.09
N ASP A 329 -13.27 30.51 8.99
CA ASP A 329 -11.99 29.88 9.31
C ASP A 329 -11.62 28.86 8.24
N GLU A 330 -10.63 29.21 7.41
CA GLU A 330 -10.17 28.40 6.28
C GLU A 330 -9.69 27.00 6.71
N LYS A 331 -9.12 26.87 7.91
CA LYS A 331 -8.64 25.59 8.41
C LYS A 331 -9.81 24.69 8.81
N PHE A 332 -10.81 25.22 9.50
CA PHE A 332 -12.03 24.45 9.81
C PHE A 332 -12.80 24.09 8.55
N GLN A 333 -12.89 24.99 7.57
CA GLN A 333 -13.48 24.72 6.27
C GLN A 333 -12.77 23.54 5.58
N PHE A 334 -11.44 23.61 5.47
CA PHE A 334 -10.62 22.54 4.89
C PHE A 334 -10.80 21.20 5.62
N LEU A 335 -10.79 21.21 6.96
CA LEU A 335 -10.96 19.98 7.75
C LEU A 335 -12.33 19.33 7.51
N TYR A 336 -13.40 20.12 7.40
CA TYR A 336 -14.72 19.61 7.08
C TYR A 336 -14.77 19.02 5.67
N ASP A 337 -14.30 19.78 4.67
CA ASP A 337 -14.32 19.38 3.26
C ASP A 337 -13.46 18.13 3.01
N SER A 338 -12.34 18.02 3.71
CA SER A 338 -11.48 16.83 3.71
C SER A 338 -12.17 15.63 4.39
N ALA A 339 -12.86 15.84 5.52
CA ALA A 339 -13.57 14.78 6.23
C ALA A 339 -14.73 14.19 5.40
N ILE A 340 -15.51 15.04 4.72
CA ILE A 340 -16.58 14.59 3.81
C ILE A 340 -16.01 13.72 2.69
N ARG A 341 -14.96 14.21 2.02
CA ARG A 341 -14.27 13.48 0.95
C ARG A 341 -13.64 12.17 1.42
N THR A 342 -13.07 12.16 2.62
CA THR A 342 -12.53 10.97 3.28
C THR A 342 -13.63 9.95 3.57
N LEU A 343 -14.78 10.38 4.12
CA LEU A 343 -15.94 9.50 4.32
C LEU A 343 -16.42 8.88 3.02
N ILE A 344 -16.49 9.67 1.94
CA ILE A 344 -16.86 9.20 0.60
C ILE A 344 -15.86 8.18 0.07
N LEU A 345 -14.54 8.44 0.15
CA LEU A 345 -13.52 7.49 -0.31
C LEU A 345 -13.59 6.16 0.45
N HIS A 346 -13.89 6.22 1.74
CA HIS A 346 -13.89 5.06 2.61
C HIS A 346 -15.20 4.30 2.64
N SER A 347 -16.14 4.58 1.74
CA SER A 347 -17.41 3.88 1.73
C SER A 347 -17.84 3.18 0.43
N PRO A 348 -16.98 2.95 -0.60
CA PRO A 348 -17.36 2.77 -2.03
C PRO A 348 -18.54 1.82 -2.30
N LYS A 349 -18.63 0.73 -1.53
CA LYS A 349 -19.80 -0.15 -1.45
C LYS A 349 -20.20 -0.40 0.00
N ASP A 350 -19.20 -0.65 0.83
CA ASP A 350 -19.28 -0.81 2.27
C ASP A 350 -18.34 0.22 2.92
N VAL A 351 -18.47 0.42 4.23
CA VAL A 351 -17.67 1.36 5.03
C VAL A 351 -16.42 0.69 5.58
N TYR A 352 -15.29 1.38 5.44
CA TYR A 352 -13.97 0.94 5.87
C TYR A 352 -13.32 2.01 6.75
N PRO A 353 -12.81 1.72 7.95
CA PRO A 353 -12.24 2.72 8.84
C PRO A 353 -10.97 3.40 8.31
N GLY A 354 -10.35 2.83 7.28
CA GLY A 354 -9.22 3.44 6.60
C GLY A 354 -8.80 2.65 5.36
N PRO A 355 -7.73 3.09 4.68
CA PRO A 355 -7.20 2.39 3.53
C PRO A 355 -6.31 1.22 3.96
N TYR A 356 -5.90 0.40 2.99
CA TYR A 356 -4.87 -0.62 3.14
C TYR A 356 -5.10 -1.55 4.36
N THR A 357 -4.24 -1.51 5.38
CA THR A 357 -4.35 -2.37 6.58
C THR A 357 -5.71 -2.24 7.29
N TYR A 358 -6.34 -1.07 7.20
CA TYR A 358 -7.65 -0.78 7.78
C TYR A 358 -8.81 -0.93 6.79
N LYS A 359 -8.56 -1.37 5.55
CA LYS A 359 -9.61 -1.63 4.55
C LYS A 359 -10.32 -2.94 4.83
N ARG A 360 -10.97 -3.02 5.99
CA ARG A 360 -11.75 -4.17 6.49
C ARG A 360 -12.98 -3.68 7.22
N PHE A 361 -14.05 -4.46 7.15
CA PHE A 361 -15.31 -4.09 7.78
C PHE A 361 -15.28 -4.33 9.29
N TRP A 362 -15.76 -3.34 10.05
CA TRP A 362 -15.95 -3.43 11.49
C TRP A 362 -17.28 -2.76 11.87
N PHE A 363 -18.17 -3.46 12.59
CA PHE A 363 -19.49 -2.92 12.94
C PHE A 363 -19.43 -1.63 13.76
N ARG A 364 -18.49 -1.55 14.70
CA ARG A 364 -18.30 -0.37 15.55
C ARG A 364 -17.97 0.85 14.70
N ASP A 365 -16.94 0.73 13.87
CA ASP A 365 -16.47 1.79 12.98
C ASP A 365 -17.55 2.14 11.94
N ALA A 366 -18.22 1.12 11.39
CA ALA A 366 -19.34 1.27 10.47
C ALA A 366 -20.49 2.09 11.07
N ALA A 367 -20.85 1.86 12.33
CA ALA A 367 -21.91 2.61 13.00
C ALA A 367 -21.61 4.12 13.02
N PHE A 368 -20.39 4.51 13.40
CA PHE A 368 -19.98 5.91 13.40
C PHE A 368 -19.90 6.50 12.00
N MET A 369 -19.30 5.78 11.05
CA MET A 369 -19.16 6.27 9.67
C MET A 369 -20.51 6.42 8.97
N ILE A 370 -21.42 5.44 9.11
CA ILE A 370 -22.78 5.50 8.55
C ILE A 370 -23.57 6.64 9.18
N GLN A 371 -23.45 6.84 10.50
CA GLN A 371 -24.06 8.00 11.17
C GLN A 371 -23.51 9.33 10.62
N SER A 372 -22.21 9.44 10.38
CA SER A 372 -21.61 10.62 9.76
C SER A 372 -22.10 10.83 8.32
N LEU A 373 -22.27 9.76 7.53
CA LEU A 373 -22.87 9.84 6.19
C LEU A 373 -24.31 10.39 6.26
N LEU A 374 -25.12 9.93 7.22
CA LEU A 374 -26.47 10.43 7.43
C LEU A 374 -26.48 11.92 7.81
N TYR A 375 -25.60 12.35 8.73
CA TYR A 375 -25.47 13.77 9.10
C TYR A 375 -24.94 14.64 7.97
N ALA A 376 -24.16 14.09 7.05
CA ALA A 376 -23.69 14.76 5.85
C ALA A 376 -24.73 14.78 4.72
N GLY A 377 -25.94 14.26 4.92
CA GLY A 377 -26.97 14.19 3.87
C GLY A 377 -26.69 13.13 2.80
N LEU A 378 -25.65 12.31 2.96
CA LEU A 378 -25.26 11.23 2.04
C LEU A 378 -26.09 9.95 2.31
N THR A 379 -27.41 10.09 2.33
CA THR A 379 -28.35 9.04 2.78
C THR A 379 -28.32 7.79 1.91
N ASN A 380 -28.30 7.93 0.58
CA ASN A 380 -28.18 6.79 -0.36
C ASN A 380 -26.92 5.95 -0.08
N ARG A 381 -25.85 6.63 0.32
CA ARG A 381 -24.56 6.03 0.64
C ARG A 381 -24.62 5.23 1.95
N ALA A 382 -25.29 5.81 2.96
CA ALA A 382 -25.56 5.16 4.23
C ALA A 382 -26.46 3.93 4.07
N GLU A 383 -27.55 4.04 3.29
CA GLU A 383 -28.48 2.94 2.99
C GLU A 383 -27.75 1.77 2.34
N ARG A 384 -26.96 2.03 1.30
CA ARG A 384 -26.16 1.01 0.59
C ARG A 384 -25.20 0.24 1.51
N ALA A 385 -24.61 0.93 2.49
CA ALA A 385 -23.75 0.30 3.49
C ALA A 385 -24.57 -0.57 4.48
N LEU A 386 -25.73 -0.08 4.94
CA LEU A 386 -26.65 -0.81 5.81
C LEU A 386 -27.21 -2.08 5.14
N GLU A 387 -27.48 -2.05 3.84
CA GLU A 387 -27.88 -3.22 3.05
C GLU A 387 -26.86 -4.36 3.10
N GLN A 388 -25.59 -4.08 3.45
CA GLN A 388 -24.57 -5.12 3.60
C GLN A 388 -24.65 -5.85 4.94
N PHE A 389 -25.37 -5.32 5.94
CA PHE A 389 -25.38 -5.87 7.30
C PHE A 389 -26.08 -7.24 7.40
N PRO A 390 -27.22 -7.49 6.73
CA PRO A 390 -27.86 -8.81 6.76
C PRO A 390 -26.96 -9.93 6.26
N HIS A 391 -26.10 -9.67 5.26
CA HIS A 391 -25.12 -10.65 4.74
C HIS A 391 -24.03 -11.04 5.74
N ARG A 392 -23.92 -10.29 6.83
CA ARG A 392 -22.93 -10.46 7.89
C ARG A 392 -23.52 -11.07 9.15
N GLN A 393 -24.84 -11.23 9.21
CA GLN A 393 -25.54 -11.85 10.31
C GLN A 393 -25.68 -13.36 10.08
N LYS A 394 -25.28 -14.16 11.06
CA LYS A 394 -25.54 -15.59 11.09
C LYS A 394 -27.01 -15.86 11.42
N ARG A 395 -27.45 -17.10 11.19
CA ARG A 395 -28.82 -17.55 11.50
C ARG A 395 -29.19 -17.48 12.98
N ASP A 396 -28.20 -17.50 13.87
CA ASP A 396 -28.35 -17.34 15.32
C ASP A 396 -28.44 -15.86 15.76
N GLY A 397 -28.43 -14.92 14.80
CA GLY A 397 -28.47 -13.49 15.06
C GLY A 397 -27.10 -12.84 15.29
N PHE A 398 -26.02 -13.63 15.37
CA PHE A 398 -24.67 -13.11 15.62
C PHE A 398 -24.08 -12.41 14.39
N PHE A 399 -23.52 -11.22 14.60
CA PHE A 399 -22.88 -10.44 13.55
C PHE A 399 -21.40 -10.77 13.41
N THR A 400 -20.97 -11.12 12.19
CA THR A 400 -19.59 -11.43 11.86
C THR A 400 -18.94 -10.31 11.06
N PRO A 401 -17.68 -9.91 11.34
CA PRO A 401 -17.00 -8.82 10.62
C PRO A 401 -16.62 -9.17 9.16
N ARG A 402 -17.34 -10.07 8.49
CA ARG A 402 -16.83 -10.95 7.42
C ARG A 402 -16.14 -10.33 6.19
N THR A 403 -16.18 -9.06 5.80
CA THR A 403 -16.04 -8.64 4.37
C THR A 403 -16.84 -9.51 3.38
N ALA A 404 -17.90 -8.95 2.79
CA ALA A 404 -18.64 -9.65 1.74
C ALA A 404 -17.66 -10.08 0.63
N SER A 405 -17.78 -11.32 0.16
CA SER A 405 -16.93 -11.94 -0.85
C SER A 405 -16.72 -11.01 -2.06
N GLY A 406 -15.47 -10.62 -2.33
CA GLY A 406 -15.16 -9.73 -3.45
C GLY A 406 -13.67 -9.45 -3.68
N THR A 407 -12.81 -9.46 -2.65
CA THR A 407 -11.36 -9.32 -2.90
C THR A 407 -10.77 -10.70 -3.19
N PRO A 408 -10.32 -11.00 -4.43
CA PRO A 408 -9.54 -12.19 -4.64
C PRO A 408 -8.23 -12.01 -3.86
N MET A 409 -8.04 -12.78 -2.80
CA MET A 409 -6.69 -13.04 -2.34
C MET A 409 -5.95 -13.66 -3.51
N VAL A 410 -4.92 -12.96 -3.99
CA VAL A 410 -3.94 -13.49 -4.95
C VAL A 410 -3.54 -14.88 -4.45
N LYS A 411 -3.87 -15.91 -5.22
CA LYS A 411 -3.34 -17.25 -4.98
C LYS A 411 -1.82 -17.09 -5.00
N PRO A 412 -1.08 -17.60 -3.98
CA PRO A 412 0.37 -17.68 -4.12
C PRO A 412 0.65 -18.41 -5.42
N CYS A 413 1.43 -17.79 -6.31
CA CYS A 413 1.78 -18.32 -7.61
C CYS A 413 2.24 -19.77 -7.43
N GLY A 414 1.40 -20.71 -7.85
CA GLY A 414 1.69 -22.13 -7.79
C GLY A 414 2.82 -22.41 -8.76
N SER A 415 3.93 -22.91 -8.24
CA SER A 415 4.98 -23.57 -9.00
C SER A 415 4.35 -24.71 -9.82
N SER A 416 4.15 -24.49 -11.12
CA SER A 416 3.90 -25.56 -12.08
C SER A 416 5.23 -26.27 -12.34
N THR A 417 5.66 -27.12 -11.39
CA THR A 417 6.68 -28.11 -11.68
C THR A 417 6.02 -29.18 -12.55
N SER A 418 6.17 -29.04 -13.86
CA SER A 418 5.93 -30.11 -14.80
C SER A 418 7.02 -31.16 -14.58
N ILE A 419 6.66 -32.23 -13.86
CA ILE A 419 7.43 -33.47 -13.87
C ILE A 419 7.10 -34.13 -15.21
N VAL A 420 8.03 -34.01 -16.15
CA VAL A 420 8.07 -34.83 -17.37
C VAL A 420 8.63 -36.18 -16.95
N ASN A 421 7.85 -37.24 -17.18
CA ASN A 421 8.33 -38.62 -17.26
C ASN A 421 9.08 -38.84 -18.57
#